data_AF-A0A9N9GBP9-F1
#
_entry.id   AF-A0A9N9GBP9-F1
#
_cell.length_a   1.000
_cell.length_b   1.000
_cell.length_c   1.000
_cell.angle_alpha   90.00
_cell.angle_beta   90.00
_cell.angle_gamma   90.00
#
_symmetry.space_group_name_H-M   'P 1'
#
loop_
_entity.id
_entity.type
_entity.pdbx_description
1 polymer ?
#
loop_
_entity_poly.entity_id
_entity_poly.type
_entity_poly.pdbx_seq_one_letter_code
_entity_poly.pdbx_strand_id
1 'polypeptide(L)'
;MDTEMDRASNLMGKYLLAGWVPLLRSKDNTVWFCVLCDKEPGNSKSETKQQPNILPPVTIVNEINNDDDKVDSVQQNSIPPPSQYDEIQMQQFRRDQSQRASQLIAQHLLQGWALIDQICLNVTCYGVPLIRSRDKKKYCVICQNYYVNESELGLLKHHITGSVEVEKKK
;
A
#
# COMPACT_ATOMS: atom_id res chain seq x y z
N MET A 1 -22.72 -17.71 -4.77
CA MET A 1 -21.34 -18.17 -4.52
C MET A 1 -20.48 -17.06 -3.90
N ASP A 2 -20.81 -15.79 -4.14
CA ASP A 2 -20.03 -14.64 -3.63
C ASP A 2 -20.06 -14.50 -2.10
N THR A 3 -21.20 -14.77 -1.46
CA THR A 3 -21.37 -14.64 0.01
C THR A 3 -20.45 -15.56 0.82
N GLU A 4 -20.10 -16.73 0.28
CA GLU A 4 -19.23 -17.69 0.95
C GLU A 4 -17.76 -17.26 0.89
N MET A 5 -17.35 -16.72 -0.25
CA MET A 5 -16.01 -16.16 -0.43
C MET A 5 -15.83 -14.87 0.40
N ASP A 6 -16.86 -14.05 0.52
CA ASP A 6 -16.88 -12.90 1.41
C ASP A 6 -16.78 -13.31 2.87
N ARG A 7 -17.48 -14.37 3.29
CA ARG A 7 -17.41 -14.90 4.66
C ARG A 7 -16.01 -15.41 4.98
N ALA A 8 -15.39 -16.17 4.08
CA ALA A 8 -14.03 -16.67 4.24
C ALA A 8 -13.02 -15.52 4.35
N SER A 9 -13.16 -14.49 3.51
CA SER A 9 -12.29 -13.31 3.50
C SER A 9 -12.40 -12.51 4.80
N ASN A 10 -13.62 -12.27 5.28
CA ASN A 10 -13.88 -11.60 6.55
C ASN A 10 -13.31 -12.39 7.75
N LEU A 11 -13.49 -13.71 7.74
CA LEU A 11 -12.97 -14.58 8.80
C LEU A 11 -11.44 -14.59 8.82
N MET A 12 -10.82 -14.66 7.63
CA MET A 12 -9.37 -14.57 7.50
C MET A 12 -8.84 -13.22 8.03
N GLY A 13 -9.52 -12.12 7.70
CA GLY A 13 -9.18 -10.79 8.21
C GLY A 13 -9.24 -10.70 9.74
N LYS A 14 -10.29 -11.29 10.36
CA LYS A 14 -10.41 -11.35 11.83
C LYS A 14 -9.23 -12.10 12.47
N TYR A 15 -8.83 -13.23 11.90
CA TYR A 15 -7.70 -14.01 12.42
C TYR A 15 -6.38 -13.23 12.31
N LEU A 16 -6.12 -12.59 11.17
CA LEU A 16 -4.91 -11.78 10.98
C LEU A 16 -4.82 -10.63 11.99
N LEU A 17 -5.93 -9.93 12.27
CA LEU A 17 -5.97 -8.86 13.28
C LEU A 17 -5.79 -9.37 14.71
N ALA A 18 -6.20 -10.62 14.97
CA ALA A 18 -5.95 -11.30 16.24
C ALA A 18 -4.52 -11.90 16.34
N GLY A 19 -3.63 -11.62 15.39
CA GLY A 19 -2.25 -12.07 15.38
C GLY A 19 -2.05 -13.50 14.91
N TRP A 20 -3.07 -14.14 14.34
CA TRP A 20 -2.92 -15.46 13.72
C TRP A 20 -2.20 -15.32 12.39
N VAL A 21 -1.20 -16.16 12.18
CA VAL A 21 -0.38 -16.14 10.97
C VAL A 21 -0.81 -17.28 10.04
N PRO A 22 -1.04 -17.03 8.75
CA PRO A 22 -1.41 -18.08 7.81
C PRO A 22 -0.29 -19.10 7.65
N LEU A 23 -0.64 -20.37 7.79
CA LEU A 23 0.23 -21.49 7.47
C LEU A 23 -0.07 -21.96 6.04
N LEU A 24 0.92 -21.89 5.16
CA LEU A 24 0.78 -22.33 3.76
C LEU A 24 1.40 -23.71 3.59
N ARG A 25 0.84 -24.51 2.68
CA ARG A 25 1.35 -25.82 2.33
C ARG A 25 2.11 -25.75 1.01
N SER A 26 3.24 -26.46 0.94
CA SER A 26 4.01 -26.64 -0.30
C SER A 26 3.18 -27.36 -1.38
N LYS A 27 3.52 -27.14 -2.65
CA LYS A 27 2.81 -27.70 -3.81
C LYS A 27 2.76 -29.24 -3.80
N ASP A 28 3.82 -29.87 -3.32
CA ASP A 28 3.97 -31.32 -3.15
C ASP A 28 3.41 -31.83 -1.81
N ASN A 29 2.76 -30.97 -1.03
CA ASN A 29 2.17 -31.25 0.27
C ASN A 29 3.15 -31.75 1.35
N THR A 30 4.46 -31.66 1.13
CA THR A 30 5.47 -32.22 2.05
C THR A 30 5.79 -31.30 3.23
N VAL A 31 5.61 -30.00 3.05
CA VAL A 31 5.99 -28.98 4.04
C VAL A 31 4.85 -28.01 4.29
N TRP A 32 4.66 -27.65 5.54
CA TRP A 32 3.90 -26.47 5.95
C TRP A 32 4.88 -25.39 6.37
N PHE A 33 4.65 -24.15 5.97
CA PHE A 33 5.50 -23.03 6.37
C PHE A 33 4.66 -21.82 6.77
N CYS A 34 5.12 -21.15 7.83
CA CYS A 34 4.58 -19.89 8.32
C CYS A 34 5.23 -18.74 7.55
N VAL A 35 4.43 -17.91 6.89
CA VAL A 35 4.92 -16.83 6.00
C VAL A 35 5.76 -15.79 6.74
N LEU A 36 5.57 -15.65 8.06
CA LEU A 36 6.31 -14.68 8.87
C LEU A 36 7.52 -15.28 9.62
N CYS A 37 7.51 -16.59 9.89
CA CYS A 37 8.54 -17.23 10.71
C CYS A 37 9.57 -18.00 9.89
N ASP A 38 9.14 -18.63 8.78
CA ASP A 38 9.99 -19.50 8.01
C ASP A 38 10.67 -18.73 6.87
N LYS A 39 12.00 -18.79 6.81
CA LYS A 39 12.76 -18.30 5.66
C LYS A 39 12.47 -19.21 4.47
N GLU A 40 12.34 -18.60 3.28
CA GLU A 40 11.83 -19.20 2.05
C GLU A 40 12.13 -20.70 1.85
N PRO A 41 11.12 -21.52 1.46
CA PRO A 41 11.31 -22.93 1.16
C PRO A 41 12.07 -23.09 -0.17
N GLY A 42 13.40 -23.04 -0.10
CA GLY A 42 14.27 -23.19 -1.27
C GLY A 42 15.77 -23.31 -0.98
N ASN A 43 16.20 -23.10 0.26
CA ASN A 43 17.61 -23.24 0.62
C ASN A 43 17.76 -23.93 1.99
N SER A 44 17.69 -25.25 1.97
CA SER A 44 17.93 -26.10 3.14
C SER A 44 19.41 -26.09 3.52
N LYS A 45 19.73 -25.37 4.60
CA LYS A 45 20.70 -25.86 5.59
C LYS A 45 20.03 -25.89 6.95
N SER A 46 19.78 -27.12 7.36
CA SER A 46 19.28 -27.54 8.65
C SER A 46 20.19 -27.06 9.77
N GLU A 47 19.68 -26.28 10.73
CA GLU A 47 20.22 -26.26 12.08
C GLU A 47 19.08 -26.27 13.09
N THR A 48 18.84 -27.47 13.61
CA THR A 48 18.19 -27.73 14.89
C THR A 48 18.92 -26.98 16.00
N LYS A 49 18.21 -26.18 16.80
CA LYS A 49 18.46 -25.95 18.24
C LYS A 49 17.31 -25.11 18.81
N GLN A 50 16.36 -25.75 19.50
CA GLN A 50 16.28 -25.89 20.98
C GLN A 50 15.23 -24.93 21.57
N GLN A 51 14.28 -25.52 22.30
CA GLN A 51 13.24 -24.85 23.09
C GLN A 51 13.86 -23.92 24.14
N PRO A 52 13.06 -22.97 24.69
CA PRO A 52 12.70 -23.18 26.09
C PRO A 52 11.27 -22.75 26.50
N ASN A 53 10.74 -23.55 27.41
CA ASN A 53 9.94 -23.21 28.59
C ASN A 53 8.60 -22.45 28.48
N ILE A 54 7.59 -23.23 28.84
CA ILE A 54 6.25 -22.91 29.33
C ILE A 54 6.26 -21.86 30.45
N LEU A 55 5.40 -20.84 30.31
CA LEU A 55 4.54 -20.24 31.36
C LEU A 55 3.49 -19.33 30.68
N PRO A 56 2.18 -19.51 30.92
CA PRO A 56 1.13 -18.65 30.35
C PRO A 56 0.89 -17.41 31.23
N PRO A 57 0.68 -16.20 30.68
CA PRO A 57 0.07 -15.12 31.41
C PRO A 57 -1.46 -15.20 31.26
N VAL A 58 -2.08 -15.62 32.36
CA VAL A 58 -3.35 -15.12 32.93
C VAL A 58 -4.48 -14.81 31.94
N THR A 59 -5.41 -15.75 31.88
CA THR A 59 -6.79 -15.55 31.42
C THR A 59 -7.48 -14.53 32.33
N ILE A 60 -7.81 -13.34 31.81
CA ILE A 60 -8.93 -12.56 32.33
C ILE A 60 -10.11 -12.84 31.41
N VAL A 61 -10.97 -13.73 31.91
CA VAL A 61 -12.28 -14.05 31.36
C VAL A 61 -13.19 -12.87 31.69
N ASN A 62 -13.62 -12.12 30.68
CA ASN A 62 -14.87 -11.37 30.75
C ASN A 62 -15.82 -11.98 29.71
N GLU A 63 -16.38 -13.13 30.08
CA GLU A 63 -17.61 -13.65 29.52
C GLU A 63 -18.75 -12.71 29.92
N ILE A 64 -19.33 -11.99 28.97
CA ILE A 64 -20.72 -11.57 29.05
C ILE A 64 -21.36 -11.85 27.69
N ASN A 65 -22.03 -13.00 27.66
CA ASN A 65 -23.28 -13.36 26.99
C ASN A 65 -23.44 -13.06 25.49
N ASN A 66 -23.53 -14.16 24.73
CA ASN A 66 -24.30 -14.21 23.50
C ASN A 66 -25.79 -14.23 23.86
N ASP A 67 -26.56 -13.32 23.27
CA ASP A 67 -27.99 -13.53 23.02
C ASP A 67 -28.23 -13.28 21.54
N ASP A 68 -28.71 -14.32 20.87
CA ASP A 68 -29.36 -14.26 19.59
C ASP A 68 -30.69 -13.50 19.77
N ASP A 69 -30.89 -12.36 19.11
CA ASP A 69 -32.11 -12.14 18.33
C ASP A 69 -32.10 -10.82 17.53
N LYS A 70 -32.44 -11.01 16.26
CA LYS A 70 -32.79 -10.07 15.19
C LYS A 70 -33.68 -8.91 15.65
N VAL A 71 -33.21 -7.65 15.53
CA VAL A 71 -34.10 -6.50 15.26
C VAL A 71 -33.40 -5.48 14.36
N ASP A 72 -34.10 -5.20 13.27
CA ASP A 72 -33.94 -4.11 12.31
C ASP A 72 -33.83 -2.74 13.02
N SER A 73 -32.94 -1.86 12.56
CA SER A 73 -32.90 -0.41 12.85
C SER A 73 -32.84 0.06 14.32
N VAL A 74 -31.69 0.66 14.72
CA VAL A 74 -31.56 2.04 15.23
C VAL A 74 -30.09 2.33 15.58
N GLN A 75 -29.67 3.52 15.16
CA GLN A 75 -28.41 4.20 15.38
C GLN A 75 -27.86 4.07 16.82
N GLN A 76 -26.61 3.63 16.96
CA GLN A 76 -25.74 4.13 18.03
C GLN A 76 -24.90 5.27 17.47
N ASN A 77 -25.54 6.44 17.39
CA ASN A 77 -24.86 7.72 17.34
C ASN A 77 -24.13 7.94 18.68
N SER A 78 -22.96 7.32 18.86
CA SER A 78 -21.90 8.06 19.53
C SER A 78 -21.50 9.12 18.53
N ILE A 79 -21.81 10.38 18.78
CA ILE A 79 -21.26 11.50 18.03
C ILE A 79 -19.80 11.61 18.50
N PRO A 80 -18.77 11.18 17.74
CA PRO A 80 -17.40 11.53 18.09
C PRO A 80 -17.32 13.02 18.38
N PRO A 81 -16.51 13.41 19.39
CA PRO A 81 -16.24 14.82 19.60
C PRO A 81 -15.85 15.45 18.25
N PRO A 82 -16.24 16.70 17.96
CA PRO A 82 -16.14 17.31 16.63
C PRO A 82 -14.72 17.25 16.02
N SER A 83 -13.68 17.06 16.82
CA SER A 83 -12.30 16.85 16.37
C SER A 83 -11.99 15.44 15.81
N GLN A 84 -12.74 14.40 16.17
CA GLN A 84 -12.43 13.00 15.84
C GLN A 84 -13.08 12.54 14.53
N TYR A 85 -14.20 13.16 14.12
CA TYR A 85 -14.79 12.92 12.80
C TYR A 85 -13.86 13.34 11.66
N ASP A 86 -13.17 14.48 11.81
CA ASP A 86 -12.24 15.01 10.81
C ASP A 86 -11.03 14.08 10.62
N GLU A 87 -10.53 13.47 11.70
CA GLU A 87 -9.44 12.50 11.64
C GLU A 87 -9.84 11.23 10.89
N ILE A 88 -11.03 10.69 11.16
CA ILE A 88 -11.54 9.49 10.48
C ILE A 88 -11.73 9.76 8.99
N GLN A 89 -12.33 10.90 8.63
CA GLN A 89 -12.53 11.32 7.24
C GLN A 89 -11.19 11.51 6.51
N MET A 90 -10.22 12.17 7.15
CA MET A 90 -8.87 12.36 6.59
C MET A 90 -8.16 11.02 6.35
N GLN A 91 -8.29 10.06 7.27
CA GLN A 91 -7.71 8.72 7.11
C GLN A 91 -8.37 7.95 5.96
N GLN A 92 -9.70 8.02 5.84
CA GLN A 92 -10.43 7.42 4.71
C GLN A 92 -9.96 8.02 3.38
N PHE A 93 -9.89 9.36 3.29
CA PHE A 93 -9.40 10.04 2.09
C PHE A 93 -8.00 9.59 1.69
N ARG A 94 -7.06 9.45 2.65
CA ARG A 94 -5.70 8.96 2.39
C ARG A 94 -5.70 7.53 1.84
N ARG A 95 -6.54 6.64 2.38
CA ARG A 95 -6.69 5.26 1.90
C ARG A 95 -7.22 5.21 0.48
N ASP A 96 -8.29 5.95 0.19
CA ASP A 96 -8.91 6.00 -1.13
C ASP A 96 -7.95 6.57 -2.18
N GLN A 97 -7.22 7.63 -1.80
CA GLN A 97 -6.22 8.25 -2.66
C GLN A 97 -5.06 7.29 -2.93
N SER A 98 -4.60 6.55 -1.93
CA SER A 98 -3.57 5.50 -2.10
C SER A 98 -4.05 4.39 -3.03
N GLN A 99 -5.28 3.90 -2.85
CA GLN A 99 -5.85 2.84 -3.69
C GLN A 99 -5.93 3.29 -5.16
N ARG A 100 -6.40 4.51 -5.40
CA ARG A 100 -6.44 5.10 -6.74
C ARG A 100 -5.03 5.29 -7.33
N ALA A 101 -4.07 5.74 -6.51
CA ALA A 101 -2.69 5.90 -6.95
C ALA A 101 -2.09 4.57 -7.39
N SER A 102 -2.24 3.51 -6.60
CA SER A 102 -1.72 2.17 -6.91
C SER A 102 -2.29 1.63 -8.23
N GLN A 103 -3.60 1.79 -8.47
CA GLN A 103 -4.23 1.37 -9.72
C GLN A 103 -3.66 2.10 -10.94
N LEU A 104 -3.55 3.44 -10.86
CA LEU A 104 -3.03 4.24 -11.97
C LEU A 104 -1.53 4.01 -12.20
N ILE A 105 -0.74 3.87 -11.14
CA ILE A 105 0.68 3.53 -11.23
C ILE A 105 0.84 2.19 -11.96
N ALA A 106 0.09 1.15 -11.56
CA ALA A 106 0.15 -0.16 -12.21
C ALA A 106 -0.12 -0.08 -13.72
N GLN A 107 -1.12 0.71 -14.14
CA GLN A 107 -1.40 0.93 -15.56
C GLN A 107 -0.21 1.55 -16.31
N HIS A 108 0.47 2.53 -15.73
CA HIS A 108 1.64 3.14 -16.35
C HIS A 108 2.87 2.21 -16.35
N LEU A 109 3.04 1.39 -15.32
CA LEU A 109 4.09 0.37 -15.28
C LEU A 109 3.92 -0.65 -16.41
N LEU A 110 2.68 -1.08 -16.69
CA LEU A 110 2.37 -1.96 -17.83
C LEU A 110 2.68 -1.27 -19.19
N GLN A 111 2.61 0.05 -19.25
CA GLN A 111 3.02 0.83 -20.43
C GLN A 111 4.55 1.02 -20.49
N GLY A 112 5.32 0.45 -19.57
CA GLY A 112 6.78 0.55 -19.51
C GLY A 112 7.30 1.85 -18.92
N TRP A 113 6.52 2.51 -18.06
CA TRP A 113 7.01 3.58 -17.21
C TRP A 113 7.77 2.99 -16.01
N ALA A 114 8.55 3.80 -15.32
CA ALA A 114 9.31 3.36 -14.15
C ALA A 114 8.86 4.09 -12.88
N LEU A 115 8.66 3.36 -11.78
CA LEU A 115 8.51 3.96 -10.46
C LEU A 115 9.85 4.53 -10.01
N ILE A 116 9.85 5.71 -9.38
CA ILE A 116 11.08 6.34 -8.87
C ILE A 116 10.99 6.61 -7.36
N ASP A 117 12.14 6.67 -6.70
CA ASP A 117 12.27 6.92 -5.26
C ASP A 117 12.11 8.42 -4.93
N GLN A 118 10.99 9.00 -5.36
CA GLN A 118 10.62 10.38 -5.09
C GLN A 118 9.11 10.49 -4.90
N ILE A 119 8.69 11.40 -4.04
CA ILE A 119 7.29 11.65 -3.72
C ILE A 119 6.78 12.95 -4.36
N CYS A 120 5.47 13.01 -4.59
CA CYS A 120 4.79 14.22 -5.03
C CYS A 120 4.86 15.30 -3.94
N LEU A 121 5.20 16.53 -4.33
CA LEU A 121 5.29 17.69 -3.42
C LEU A 121 3.96 18.42 -3.25
N ASN A 122 2.91 18.02 -3.96
CA ASN A 122 1.61 18.66 -3.85
C ASN A 122 0.97 18.33 -2.49
N VAL A 123 0.53 19.35 -1.75
CA VAL A 123 -0.11 19.22 -0.44
C VAL A 123 -1.37 18.34 -0.45
N THR A 124 -2.02 18.18 -1.60
CA THR A 124 -3.21 17.32 -1.75
C THR A 124 -2.88 15.85 -2.02
N CYS A 125 -1.61 15.54 -2.30
CA CYS A 125 -1.14 14.18 -2.58
C CYS A 125 -0.42 13.61 -1.35
N TYR A 126 -1.00 12.58 -0.74
CA TYR A 126 -0.48 12.01 0.49
C TYR A 126 0.42 10.81 0.20
N GLY A 127 1.74 11.02 0.22
CA GLY A 127 2.73 9.94 0.08
C GLY A 127 2.72 9.27 -1.30
N VAL A 128 2.31 10.00 -2.35
CA VAL A 128 2.20 9.45 -3.71
C VAL A 128 3.58 9.42 -4.37
N PRO A 129 4.10 8.24 -4.76
CA PRO A 129 5.36 8.16 -5.47
C PRO A 129 5.22 8.70 -6.90
N LEU A 130 6.26 9.35 -7.39
CA LEU A 130 6.37 9.79 -8.77
C LEU A 130 6.73 8.60 -9.68
N ILE A 131 6.28 8.69 -10.93
CA ILE A 131 6.69 7.78 -12.00
C ILE A 131 7.45 8.55 -13.07
N ARG A 132 8.35 7.87 -13.78
CA ARG A 132 9.15 8.41 -14.86
C ARG A 132 8.65 7.86 -16.19
N SER A 133 8.34 8.76 -17.11
CA SER A 133 7.99 8.41 -18.49
C SER A 133 9.21 7.92 -19.27
N ARG A 134 8.97 7.36 -20.45
CA ARG A 134 10.05 6.98 -21.39
C ARG A 134 10.93 8.17 -21.76
N ASP A 135 10.34 9.36 -21.84
CA ASP A 135 11.02 10.65 -22.09
C ASP A 135 11.75 11.21 -20.86
N LYS A 136 11.92 10.39 -19.81
CA LYS A 136 12.61 10.74 -18.55
C LYS A 136 11.94 11.83 -17.70
N LYS A 137 10.73 12.27 -18.07
CA LYS A 137 9.94 13.24 -17.29
C LYS A 137 9.32 12.57 -16.07
N LYS A 138 9.36 13.24 -14.92
CA LYS A 138 8.73 12.75 -13.69
C LYS A 138 7.28 13.23 -13.64
N TYR A 139 6.38 12.38 -13.16
CA TYR A 139 4.94 12.61 -13.23
C TYR A 139 4.22 12.03 -12.01
N CYS A 140 3.24 12.76 -11.49
CA CYS A 140 2.33 12.28 -10.44
C CYS A 140 1.00 11.85 -11.05
N VAL A 141 0.57 10.61 -10.80
CA VAL A 141 -0.69 10.07 -11.37
C VAL A 141 -1.97 10.66 -10.75
N ILE A 142 -1.85 11.33 -9.59
CA ILE A 142 -3.00 11.86 -8.84
C ILE A 142 -3.29 13.30 -9.22
N CYS A 143 -2.30 14.19 -9.02
CA CYS A 143 -2.44 15.60 -9.38
C CYS A 143 -2.08 15.90 -10.83
N GLN A 144 -1.60 14.91 -11.59
CA GLN A 144 -1.30 15.01 -13.03
C GLN A 144 -0.23 16.06 -13.38
N ASN A 145 0.63 16.38 -12.42
CA ASN A 145 1.71 17.35 -12.61
C ASN A 145 3.02 16.66 -13.02
N TYR A 146 3.77 17.34 -13.87
CA TYR A 146 5.14 16.96 -14.21
C TYR A 146 6.15 17.70 -13.34
N TYR A 147 7.22 17.00 -12.97
CA TYR A 147 8.33 17.53 -12.20
C TYR A 147 9.62 17.43 -13.02
N VAL A 148 10.39 18.51 -13.01
CA VAL A 148 11.70 18.61 -13.65
C VAL A 148 12.76 18.84 -12.57
N ASN A 149 13.96 18.30 -12.77
CA ASN A 149 15.09 18.62 -11.90
C ASN A 149 15.78 19.90 -12.35
N GLU A 150 16.43 20.59 -11.41
CA GLU A 150 17.29 21.74 -11.71
C GLU A 150 18.39 21.42 -12.72
N SER A 151 18.96 20.21 -12.65
CA SER A 151 19.98 19.73 -13.59
C SER A 151 19.47 19.55 -15.03
N GLU A 152 18.16 19.40 -15.24
CA GLU A 152 17.55 19.29 -16.58
C GLU A 152 17.22 20.67 -17.17
N LEU A 153 16.89 21.65 -16.31
CA LEU A 153 16.66 23.05 -16.69
C LEU A 153 17.93 23.74 -17.21
N GLY A 154 19.11 23.33 -16.74
CA GLY A 154 20.39 23.85 -17.21
C GLY A 154 20.67 23.57 -18.69
N LEU A 155 20.22 22.43 -19.22
CA LEU A 155 20.49 22.04 -20.61
C LEU A 155 19.59 22.76 -21.63
N LEU A 156 18.36 23.13 -21.23
CA LEU A 156 17.44 23.89 -22.08
C LEU A 156 17.92 25.32 -22.36
N LYS A 157 18.74 25.91 -21.49
CA LYS A 157 19.29 27.25 -21.70
C LYS A 157 20.37 27.32 -22.80
N HIS A 158 21.09 26.22 -23.05
CA HIS A 158 22.16 26.21 -24.04
C HIS A 158 21.70 25.93 -25.48
N HIS A 159 20.45 25.49 -25.68
CA HIS A 159 19.92 25.16 -27.01
C HIS A 159 19.16 26.32 -27.69
N ILE A 160 18.87 27.42 -26.98
CA ILE A 160 18.20 28.60 -27.55
C ILE A 160 19.22 29.60 -28.14
N THR A 161 20.48 29.54 -27.71
CA THR A 161 21.54 30.51 -28.10
C THR A 161 22.35 30.08 -29.32
N GLY A 162 21.88 29.08 -30.09
CA GLY A 162 22.63 28.49 -31.21
C GLY A 162 22.00 28.65 -32.60
N SER A 163 20.90 29.39 -32.74
CA SER A 163 20.14 29.49 -34.01
C SER A 163 19.97 30.92 -34.54
N VAL A 164 20.86 31.84 -34.19
CA VAL A 164 20.95 33.16 -34.83
C VAL A 164 22.36 33.40 -35.32
N GLU A 165 22.76 32.68 -36.38
CA GLU A 165 23.74 33.23 -37.32
C GLU A 165 23.56 32.59 -38.71
N VAL A 166 23.89 33.37 -39.75
CA VAL A 166 23.70 33.13 -41.20
C VAL A 166 22.28 33.48 -41.67
N GLU A 167 21.99 34.58 -42.37
CA GLU A 167 22.60 35.04 -43.63
C GLU A 167 22.11 36.46 -43.96
N LYS A 168 23.01 37.38 -44.31
CA LYS A 168 22.81 38.35 -45.42
C LYS A 168 24.07 39.19 -45.62
N LYS A 169 24.95 38.68 -46.49
CA LYS A 169 26.02 39.46 -47.11
C LYS A 169 26.16 38.98 -48.56
N LYS A 170 25.40 39.60 -49.47
CA LYS A 170 25.90 40.14 -50.74
C LYS A 170 24.78 40.94 -51.43
#